data_AF-A0A3D1MC98-F1
#
_entry.id   AF-A0A3D1MC98-F1
#
_cell.length_a   1.000
_cell.length_b   1.000
_cell.length_c   1.000
_cell.angle_alpha   90.00
_cell.angle_beta   90.00
_cell.angle_gamma   90.00
#
_symmetry.space_group_name_H-M   'P 1'
#
loop_
_entity.id
_entity.type
_entity.pdbx_description
1 polymer ?
#
loop_
_entity_poly.entity_id
_entity_poly.type
_entity_poly.pdbx_seq_one_letter_code
_entity_poly.pdbx_strand_id
1 'polypeptide(L)' 'MAKKRTYLDFEESLSKLDNQREDLVDRQNEGKDVDKELAQLDKQIDQMQKAIFDHLSPWQRVQLSRHPDRPKT' A
#
# COMPACT_ATOMS: atom_id res chain seq x y z
N MET A 1 -7.68 -13.43 -2.75
CA MET A 1 -8.04 -13.10 -1.37
C MET A 1 -7.40 -11.77 -1.04
N ALA A 2 -8.16 -10.67 -1.03
CA ALA A 2 -7.64 -9.35 -0.70
C ALA A 2 -7.00 -9.41 0.68
N LYS A 3 -5.68 -9.19 0.73
CA LYS A 3 -4.92 -9.16 1.99
C LYS A 3 -5.43 -7.94 2.75
N LYS A 4 -6.31 -8.17 3.73
CA LYS A 4 -6.89 -7.13 4.58
C LYS A 4 -5.80 -6.60 5.52
N ARG A 5 -4.83 -5.87 4.95
CA ARG A 5 -3.75 -5.21 5.69
C ARG A 5 -4.41 -4.21 6.63
N THR A 6 -4.11 -4.33 7.91
CA THR A 6 -4.50 -3.32 8.88
C THR A 6 -3.56 -2.13 8.71
N TYR A 7 -3.96 -1.13 7.93
CA TYR A 7 -3.13 0.05 7.70
C TYR A 7 -2.91 0.79 9.03
N LEU A 8 -1.66 1.09 9.34
CA LEU A 8 -1.30 1.99 10.44
C LEU A 8 -1.47 3.46 10.02
N ASP A 9 -1.53 4.39 10.97
CA ASP A 9 -1.75 5.82 10.67
C ASP A 9 -0.73 6.38 9.66
N PHE A 10 0.51 5.90 9.72
CA PHE A 10 1.57 6.32 8.80
C PHE A 10 1.52 5.63 7.43
N GLU A 11 0.66 4.62 7.27
CA GLU A 11 0.37 3.94 6.01
C GLU A 11 -0.95 4.44 5.38
N GLU A 12 -1.63 5.43 5.97
CA GLU A 12 -2.90 5.94 5.45
C GLU A 12 -2.74 6.51 4.01
N SER A 13 -1.64 7.20 3.75
CA SER A 13 -1.31 7.68 2.40
C SER A 13 -1.15 6.52 1.41
N LEU A 14 -0.58 5.40 1.86
CA LEU A 14 -0.39 4.22 1.03
C LEU A 14 -1.73 3.53 0.74
N SER A 15 -2.60 3.42 1.74
CA SER A 15 -3.95 2.89 1.58
C SER A 15 -4.74 3.65 0.51
N LYS A 16 -4.61 4.98 0.47
CA LYS A 16 -5.26 5.81 -0.56
C LYS A 16 -4.78 5.46 -1.97
N LEU A 17 -3.47 5.26 -2.15
CA LEU A 17 -2.92 4.84 -3.44
C LEU A 17 -3.34 3.41 -3.80
N ASP A 18 -3.37 2.48 -2.85
CA ASP A 18 -3.84 1.10 -3.07
C ASP A 18 -5.33 1.08 -3.48
N ASN A 19 -6.19 1.90 -2.86
CA ASN A 19 -7.59 2.02 -3.27
C ASN A 19 -7.71 2.60 -4.69
N GLN A 20 -6.93 3.64 -5.01
CA GLN A 20 -6.91 4.22 -6.34
C GLN A 20 -6.39 3.21 -7.39
N ARG A 21 -5.50 2.31 -6.98
CA ARG A 21 -5.03 1.19 -7.80
C ARG A 21 -6.14 0.19 -8.08
N GLU A 22 -6.88 -0.22 -7.05
CA GLU A 22 -8.03 -1.11 -7.22
C GLU A 22 -9.07 -0.49 -8.17
N ASP A 23 -9.39 0.80 -8.02
CA ASP A 23 -10.30 1.50 -8.94
C ASP A 23 -9.80 1.48 -10.39
N LEU A 24 -8.49 1.62 -10.61
CA LEU A 24 -7.91 1.51 -11.95
C LEU A 24 -7.96 0.07 -12.48
N VAL A 25 -7.69 -0.93 -11.64
CA VAL A 25 -7.82 -2.35 -12.04
C VAL A 25 -9.27 -2.66 -12.47
N ASP A 26 -10.25 -2.14 -11.74
CA ASP A 26 -11.66 -2.32 -12.10
C ASP A 26 -11.98 -1.65 -13.44
N ARG A 27 -11.47 -0.44 -13.68
CA ARG A 27 -11.57 0.24 -14.99
C ARG A 27 -10.86 -0.52 -16.11
N GLN A 28 -9.75 -1.19 -15.82
CA GLN A 28 -9.05 -2.05 -16.77
C GLN A 28 -9.94 -3.22 -17.20
N ASN A 29 -10.63 -3.84 -16.24
CA ASN A 29 -11.58 -4.92 -16.49
C ASN A 29 -12.80 -4.46 -17.31
N GLU A 30 -13.17 -3.17 -17.22
CA GLU A 30 -14.18 -2.54 -18.09
C GLU A 30 -13.69 -2.28 -19.53
N GLY A 31 -12.44 -2.63 -19.86
CA GLY A 31 -11.86 -2.49 -21.20
C GLY A 31 -11.19 -1.14 -21.47
N LYS A 32 -10.89 -0.35 -20.44
CA LYS A 32 -10.07 0.88 -20.57
C LYS A 32 -8.59 0.53 -20.50
N ASP A 33 -7.80 1.09 -21.41
CA ASP A 33 -6.34 0.97 -21.37
C ASP A 33 -5.78 1.92 -20.29
N VAL A 34 -5.58 1.36 -19.10
CA VAL A 34 -5.00 2.05 -17.93
C VAL A 34 -3.64 1.46 -17.55
N ASP A 35 -3.04 0.59 -18.36
CA ASP A 35 -1.80 -0.12 -18.04
C ASP A 35 -0.64 0.84 -17.68
N LYS A 36 -0.58 1.99 -18.37
CA LYS A 36 0.43 3.03 -18.08
C LYS A 36 0.19 3.73 -16.74
N GLU A 37 -1.05 4.06 -16.43
CA GLU A 37 -1.41 4.67 -15.15
C GLU A 37 -1.18 3.68 -14.00
N LEU A 38 -1.55 2.41 -14.18
CA LEU A 38 -1.35 1.34 -13.22
C LEU A 38 0.15 1.15 -12.92
N ALA A 39 0.98 1.10 -13.96
CA ALA A 39 2.43 0.99 -13.81
C ALA A 39 3.07 2.22 -13.14
N GLN A 40 2.54 3.42 -13.38
CA GLN A 40 2.99 4.63 -12.68
C GLN A 40 2.58 4.62 -11.21
N LEU A 41 1.34 4.23 -10.93
CA LEU A 41 0.82 4.15 -9.57
C LEU A 41 1.54 3.08 -8.76
N ASP A 42 1.84 1.92 -9.36
CA ASP A 42 2.65 0.86 -8.75
C ASP A 42 4.02 1.37 -8.35
N LYS A 43 4.69 2.13 -9.23
CA LYS A 43 5.98 2.74 -8.88
C LYS A 43 5.87 3.74 -7.73
N GLN A 44 4.82 4.54 -7.69
CA GLN A 44 4.59 5.50 -6.60
C GLN A 44 4.33 4.78 -5.28
N ILE A 45 3.51 3.73 -5.28
CA ILE A 45 3.25 2.87 -4.12
C ILE A 45 4.56 2.28 -3.60
N ASP A 46 5.38 1.73 -4.49
CA ASP A 46 6.65 1.07 -4.13
C ASP A 46 7.68 2.07 -3.58
N GLN A 47 7.78 3.26 -4.19
CA GLN A 47 8.60 4.36 -3.69
C GLN A 47 8.13 4.86 -2.33
N MET A 48 6.81 5.01 -2.15
CA MET A 48 6.25 5.52 -0.91
C MET A 48 6.34 4.49 0.22
N GLN A 49 6.16 3.19 -0.07
CA GLN A 49 6.44 2.12 0.88
C GLN A 49 7.89 2.21 1.37
N LYS A 50 8.86 2.29 0.44
CA LYS A 50 10.27 2.42 0.82
C LYS A 50 10.53 3.66 1.66
N ALA A 51 10.01 4.81 1.25
CA ALA A 51 10.16 6.05 2.01
C ALA A 51 9.56 5.95 3.42
N ILE A 52 8.39 5.32 3.56
CA ILE A 52 7.75 5.08 4.87
C ILE A 52 8.65 4.18 5.72
N PHE A 53 9.11 3.04 5.19
CA PHE A 53 9.97 2.10 5.90
C PHE A 53 11.35 2.69 6.26
N ASP A 54 11.92 3.52 5.39
CA ASP A 54 13.21 4.19 5.60
C ASP A 54 13.13 5.31 6.65
N HIS A 55 11.99 6.00 6.75
CA HIS A 55 11.77 7.09 7.69
C HIS A 55 10.94 6.70 8.92
N LEU A 56 10.85 5.39 9.23
CA LEU A 56 10.13 4.93 10.43
C LEU A 56 10.76 5.51 11.70
N SER A 57 9.97 6.29 12.42
CA SER A 57 10.29 6.68 13.79
C SER A 57 10.36 5.45 14.71
N PRO A 58 11.11 5.54 15.82
CA PRO A 58 11.20 4.45 16.81
C PRO A 58 9.84 3.95 17.29
N TRP A 59 8.86 4.84 17.43
CA TRP A 59 7.50 4.47 17.83
C TRP A 59 6.73 3.71 16.73
N GLN A 60 6.86 4.11 15.47
CA GLN A 60 6.23 3.41 14.34
C GLN A 60 6.79 1.99 14.17
N ARG A 61 8.09 1.79 14.44
CA ARG A 61 8.71 0.44 14.49
C ARG A 61 8.10 -0.44 15.60
N VAL A 62 7.75 0.15 16.74
CA VAL A 62 7.04 -0.56 17.81
C VAL A 62 5.61 -0.91 17.39
N GLN A 63 4.90 -0.01 16.71
CA GLN A 63 3.57 -0.29 16.15
C GLN A 63 3.61 -1.45 15.15
N LEU A 64 4.59 -1.48 14.24
CA LEU A 64 4.85 -2.60 13.32
C LEU A 64 5.14 -3.91 14.05
N SER A 65 5.91 -3.86 15.13
CA SER A 65 6.23 -5.06 15.92
C SER A 65 5.01 -5.65 16.62
N ARG A 66 4.00 -4.81 16.92
CA ARG A 66 2.71 -5.17 17.51
C ARG A 66 1.63 -5.45 16.47
N HIS A 67 1.96 -5.42 15.18
CA HIS A 67 1.00 -5.61 14.11
C HIS A 67 0.34 -7.01 14.19
N PRO A 68 -0.99 -7.11 14.12
CA PRO A 68 -1.72 -8.38 14.26
C PRO A 68 -1.32 -9.40 13.19
N ASP A 69 -1.05 -8.95 11.96
CA ASP A 69 -0.60 -9.81 10.85
C ASP A 69 0.90 -10.13 10.84
N ARG A 70 1.66 -9.78 11.89
CA ARG A 70 3.08 -10.15 11.96
C ARG A 70 3.18 -11.68 12.11
N PRO A 71 3.93 -12.40 11.24
CA PRO A 71 4.10 -13.84 11.38
C PRO A 71 4.67 -14.15 12.76
N LYS A 72 3.93 -14.91 13.56
CA LYS A 72 4.44 -15.47 14.82
C LYS A 72 5.16 -16.77 14.48
N THR A 73 6.34 -16.94 15.07
CA THR A 73 7.05 -18.24 15.11
C THR A 73 6.16 -19.32 15.67
#